data_AF-A0AAW1KRK6-F1
#
_entry.id   AF-A0AAW1KRK6-F1
#
_cell.length_a   1.000
_cell.length_b   1.000
_cell.length_c   1.000
_cell.angle_alpha   90.00
_cell.angle_beta   90.00
_cell.angle_gamma   90.00
#
_symmetry.space_group_name_H-M   'P 1'
#
loop_
_entity.id
_entity.type
_entity.pdbx_description
1 polymer ?
#
loop_
_entity_poly.entity_id
_entity_poly.type
_entity_poly.pdbx_seq_one_letter_code
_entity_poly.pdbx_strand_id
1 'polypeptide(L)'
;MKHAKNITDIRSYRGADADSDHILVTTEMKQKTPPRIKQRKQVRRRYDTGKLKDITTLKHFQKEMAKQLEARRHTGQVQTEWTQIEVVMNKMAGKVLGYSERKVNNSRWFDEHCKKALDHRKNAKLKTMEDGNGENKRKYQQARRMAKKICKRAKITHLENELKELEEWWKSKELRNFYQEIKRGKGQHRKPAYYLKDKGGHLIGDKEGKLNRFAEYFEELLSKDESEMRESQYDSKEEQEDTDFEELLSKDESEMRESQYDSKEEQEDTEVETTLMDMNRDDKKSKGIWPDNQRAKNEIHGNEGYEQR
;
A
#
# COMPACT_ATOMS: atom_id res chain seq x y z
N MET A 1 33.42 -7.10 13.65
CA MET A 1 32.28 -6.82 12.74
C MET A 1 32.49 -5.51 11.99
N LYS A 2 32.56 -5.53 10.66
CA LYS A 2 32.90 -4.37 9.80
C LYS A 2 31.89 -3.21 9.85
N HIS A 3 30.68 -3.46 10.34
CA HIS A 3 29.57 -2.50 10.36
C HIS A 3 29.14 -2.05 11.76
N ALA A 4 29.74 -2.57 12.83
CA ALA A 4 29.38 -2.21 14.21
C ALA A 4 29.54 -0.70 14.49
N LYS A 5 30.51 -0.04 13.83
CA LYS A 5 30.77 1.41 13.97
C LYS A 5 29.67 2.31 13.37
N ASN A 6 28.75 1.73 12.59
CA ASN A 6 27.69 2.49 11.92
C ASN A 6 26.37 2.47 12.71
N ILE A 7 26.24 1.60 13.71
CA ILE A 7 25.05 1.49 14.56
C ILE A 7 25.14 2.57 15.64
N THR A 8 24.09 3.37 15.80
CA THR A 8 24.06 4.50 16.74
C THR A 8 23.18 4.26 17.94
N ASP A 9 22.05 3.58 17.77
CA ASP A 9 21.13 3.24 18.86
C ASP A 9 20.53 1.86 18.62
N ILE A 10 20.24 1.13 19.70
CA ILE A 10 19.52 -0.15 19.67
C ILE A 10 18.50 -0.11 20.79
N ARG A 11 17.22 -0.28 20.44
CA ARG A 11 16.11 -0.20 21.40
C ARG A 11 15.13 -1.35 21.22
N SER A 12 14.76 -1.96 22.34
CA SER A 12 13.68 -2.96 22.41
C SER A 12 12.33 -2.30 22.70
N TYR A 13 11.31 -2.59 21.90
CA TYR A 13 9.94 -2.10 22.04
C TYR A 13 9.02 -3.22 22.52
N ARG A 14 9.02 -3.46 23.83
CA ARG A 14 8.26 -4.55 24.45
C ARG A 14 6.74 -4.43 24.25
N GLY A 15 6.22 -3.21 24.22
CA GLY A 15 4.80 -2.90 23.98
C GLY A 15 4.38 -2.84 22.51
N ALA A 16 5.29 -3.11 21.56
CA ALA A 16 4.94 -3.15 20.15
C ALA A 16 4.16 -4.43 19.82
N ASP A 17 3.04 -4.26 19.12
CA ASP A 17 2.22 -5.38 18.68
C ASP A 17 2.58 -5.78 17.25
N ALA A 18 3.46 -6.79 17.13
CA ALA A 18 3.91 -7.35 15.86
C ALA A 18 3.26 -8.70 15.53
N ASP A 19 2.19 -9.08 16.24
CA ASP A 19 1.54 -10.40 16.10
C ASP A 19 2.48 -11.62 16.26
N SER A 20 3.59 -11.41 16.97
CA SER A 20 4.63 -12.38 17.30
C SER A 20 4.93 -12.34 18.80
N ASP A 21 5.44 -13.47 19.31
CA ASP A 21 6.04 -13.68 20.62
C ASP A 21 7.42 -13.00 20.76
N HIS A 22 8.03 -12.57 19.66
CA HIS A 22 9.27 -11.81 19.67
C HIS A 22 9.06 -10.34 20.06
N ILE A 23 10.05 -9.80 20.78
CA ILE A 23 10.12 -8.37 21.09
C ILE A 23 10.71 -7.66 19.87
N LEU A 24 10.02 -6.63 19.39
CA LEU A 24 10.54 -5.79 18.33
C LEU A 24 11.81 -5.07 18.81
N VAL A 25 12.94 -5.33 18.16
CA VAL A 25 14.19 -4.60 18.37
C VAL A 25 14.44 -3.73 17.15
N THR A 26 14.57 -2.42 17.34
CA THR A 26 14.92 -1.50 16.27
C THR A 26 16.35 -1.02 16.46
N THR A 27 17.09 -0.92 15.38
CA THR A 27 18.44 -0.35 15.36
C THR A 27 18.44 0.90 14.51
N GLU A 28 19.09 1.96 15.00
CA GLU A 28 19.41 3.13 14.20
C GLU A 28 20.83 2.93 13.64
N MET A 29 20.97 3.09 12.31
CA MET A 29 22.25 2.91 11.63
C MET A 29 22.51 4.07 10.67
N LYS A 30 23.70 4.66 10.76
CA LYS A 30 24.19 5.68 9.83
C LYS A 30 24.95 5.02 8.69
N GLN A 31 24.37 5.05 7.49
CA GLN A 31 25.03 4.58 6.28
C GLN A 31 25.39 5.77 5.39
N LYS A 32 26.65 5.86 4.96
CA LYS A 32 27.07 6.78 3.90
C LYS A 32 26.45 6.31 2.58
N THR A 33 25.32 6.90 2.20
CA THR A 33 24.80 6.77 0.84
C THR A 33 25.58 7.71 -0.08
N PRO A 34 25.81 7.35 -1.35
CA PRO A 34 26.31 8.31 -2.31
C PRO A 34 25.40 9.55 -2.30
N PRO A 35 25.93 10.76 -2.55
CA PRO A 35 25.11 11.94 -2.67
C PRO A 35 24.03 11.61 -3.70
N ARG A 36 22.77 11.51 -3.26
CA ARG A 36 21.65 11.47 -4.19
C ARG A 36 21.83 12.73 -5.01
N ILE A 37 22.16 12.58 -6.30
CA ILE A 37 21.99 13.66 -7.25
C ILE A 37 20.51 13.96 -7.18
N LYS A 38 20.15 14.95 -6.35
CA LYS A 38 18.83 15.52 -6.28
C LYS A 38 18.70 16.30 -7.57
N GLN A 39 18.57 15.59 -8.69
CA GLN A 39 17.68 16.10 -9.71
C GLN A 39 16.32 16.11 -9.01
N ARG A 40 16.01 17.23 -8.35
CA ARG A 40 14.66 17.61 -7.98
C ARG A 40 13.93 17.64 -9.31
N LYS A 41 13.51 16.46 -9.79
CA LYS A 41 12.50 16.38 -10.83
C LYS A 41 11.35 17.14 -10.23
N GLN A 42 11.12 18.35 -10.73
CA GLN A 42 9.90 19.09 -10.52
C GLN A 42 8.79 18.06 -10.67
N VAL A 43 8.16 17.67 -9.57
CA VAL A 43 7.12 16.66 -9.60
C VAL A 43 6.01 17.33 -10.40
N ARG A 44 5.89 16.97 -11.68
CA ARG A 44 4.90 17.54 -12.57
C ARG A 44 3.55 17.23 -11.94
N ARG A 45 2.92 18.26 -11.38
CA ARG A 45 1.57 18.17 -10.84
C ARG A 45 0.64 17.95 -12.03
N ARG A 46 -0.23 16.94 -11.95
CA ARG A 46 -1.21 16.69 -13.00
C ARG A 46 -2.32 17.73 -12.92
N TYR A 47 -2.74 18.27 -14.05
CA TYR A 47 -3.93 19.11 -14.11
C TYR A 47 -5.18 18.26 -13.89
N ASP A 48 -6.22 18.85 -13.31
CA ASP A 48 -7.52 18.18 -13.17
C ASP A 48 -8.30 18.24 -14.48
N THR A 49 -8.00 17.32 -15.39
CA THR A 49 -8.71 17.19 -16.66
C THR A 49 -10.15 16.72 -16.50
N GLY A 50 -10.56 16.28 -15.30
CA GLY A 50 -11.94 15.88 -15.02
C GLY A 50 -12.91 17.06 -15.15
N LYS A 51 -12.45 18.28 -14.81
CA LYS A 51 -13.26 19.50 -14.94
C LYS A 51 -13.70 19.78 -16.37
N LEU A 52 -12.87 19.43 -17.37
CA LEU A 52 -13.21 19.62 -18.79
C LEU A 52 -14.42 18.80 -19.28
N LYS A 53 -14.91 17.83 -18.48
CA LYS A 53 -16.19 17.17 -18.77
C LYS A 53 -17.37 18.13 -18.63
N ASP A 54 -17.24 19.16 -17.82
CA ASP A 54 -18.23 20.24 -17.72
C ASP A 54 -18.05 21.22 -18.89
N ILE A 55 -19.11 21.35 -19.69
CA ILE A 55 -19.18 22.19 -20.88
C ILE A 55 -18.89 23.66 -20.54
N THR A 56 -19.29 24.13 -19.35
CA THR A 56 -19.10 25.53 -18.96
C THR A 56 -17.61 25.85 -18.75
N THR A 57 -16.90 24.97 -18.05
CA THR A 57 -15.46 25.12 -17.81
C THR A 57 -14.65 24.93 -19.09
N LEU A 58 -15.08 24.03 -19.99
CA LEU A 58 -14.47 23.85 -21.30
C LEU A 58 -14.53 25.13 -22.14
N LYS A 59 -15.71 25.75 -22.23
CA LYS A 59 -15.91 27.01 -22.96
C LYS A 59 -15.11 28.15 -22.32
N HIS A 60 -15.07 28.22 -20.99
CA HIS A 60 -14.27 29.22 -20.28
C HIS A 60 -12.78 29.05 -20.57
N PHE A 61 -12.27 27.80 -20.53
CA PHE A 61 -10.89 27.48 -20.85
C PHE A 61 -10.52 27.87 -22.29
N GLN A 62 -11.36 27.51 -23.26
CA GLN A 62 -11.17 27.88 -24.67
C GLN A 62 -11.12 29.39 -24.88
N LYS A 63 -12.05 30.13 -24.27
CA LYS A 63 -12.11 31.59 -24.37
C LYS A 63 -10.87 32.27 -23.80
N GLU A 64 -10.44 31.86 -22.62
CA GLU A 64 -9.24 32.43 -21.99
C GLU A 64 -7.96 32.05 -22.76
N MET A 65 -7.87 30.84 -23.30
CA MET A 65 -6.76 30.40 -24.16
C MET A 65 -6.67 31.25 -25.44
N ALA A 66 -7.79 31.43 -26.16
CA ALA A 66 -7.83 32.23 -27.38
C ALA A 66 -7.39 33.68 -27.10
N LYS A 67 -7.94 34.30 -26.04
CA LYS A 67 -7.57 35.64 -25.62
C LYS A 67 -6.08 35.80 -25.32
N GLN A 68 -5.45 34.81 -24.68
CA GLN A 68 -4.01 34.88 -24.33
C GLN A 68 -3.10 34.61 -25.53
N LEU A 69 -3.57 33.86 -26.53
CA LEU A 69 -2.82 33.61 -27.76
C LEU A 69 -2.91 34.80 -28.73
N GLU A 70 -4.10 35.38 -28.91
CA GLU A 70 -4.31 36.58 -29.74
C GLU A 70 -3.53 37.80 -29.24
N ALA A 71 -3.33 37.91 -27.92
CA ALA A 71 -2.56 38.99 -27.32
C ALA A 71 -1.03 38.88 -27.56
N ARG A 72 -0.55 37.78 -28.16
CA ARG A 72 0.89 37.55 -28.39
C ARG A 72 1.29 37.85 -29.83
N ARG A 73 2.54 38.29 -29.99
CA ARG A 73 3.12 38.61 -31.29
C ARG A 73 3.70 37.36 -31.93
N HIS A 74 3.38 37.15 -33.20
CA HIS A 74 4.03 36.14 -34.04
C HIS A 74 5.47 36.57 -34.33
N THR A 75 6.40 35.69 -34.02
CA THR A 75 7.84 35.91 -34.21
C THR A 75 8.34 35.26 -35.50
N GLY A 76 7.53 34.40 -36.15
CA GLY A 76 7.88 33.72 -37.41
C GLY A 76 8.86 32.56 -37.23
N GLN A 77 9.39 32.36 -36.02
CA GLN A 77 10.28 31.26 -35.70
C GLN A 77 9.52 30.18 -34.93
N VAL A 78 9.30 29.04 -35.59
CA VAL A 78 8.48 27.90 -35.10
C VAL A 78 8.80 27.52 -33.65
N GLN A 79 10.08 27.44 -33.29
CA GLN A 79 10.49 27.04 -31.93
C GLN A 79 10.03 28.02 -30.85
N THR A 80 10.07 29.31 -31.15
CA THR A 80 9.65 30.36 -30.22
C THR A 80 8.14 30.42 -30.09
N GLU A 81 7.40 30.15 -31.17
CA GLU A 81 5.94 30.10 -31.14
C GLU A 81 5.46 28.88 -30.36
N TRP A 82 6.09 27.73 -30.55
CA TRP A 82 5.77 26.51 -29.79
C TRP A 82 5.97 26.69 -28.29
N THR A 83 7.10 27.27 -27.88
CA THR A 83 7.38 27.54 -26.47
C THR A 83 6.40 28.56 -25.87
N GLN A 84 5.96 29.55 -26.66
CA GLN A 84 4.91 30.47 -26.22
C GLN A 84 3.57 29.75 -26.00
N ILE A 85 3.16 28.88 -26.92
CA ILE A 85 1.94 28.07 -26.80
C ILE A 85 2.01 27.19 -25.55
N GLU A 86 3.13 26.49 -25.34
CA GLU A 86 3.33 25.65 -24.16
C GLU A 86 3.18 26.44 -22.85
N VAL A 87 3.79 27.63 -22.77
CA VAL A 87 3.71 28.50 -21.59
C VAL A 87 2.28 28.97 -21.34
N VAL A 88 1.57 29.41 -22.39
CA VAL A 88 0.17 29.84 -22.28
C VAL A 88 -0.72 28.68 -21.84
N MET A 89 -0.57 27.51 -22.46
CA MET A 89 -1.33 26.32 -22.15
C MET A 89 -1.14 25.89 -20.68
N ASN A 90 0.11 25.79 -20.22
CA ASN A 90 0.39 25.41 -18.83
C ASN A 90 -0.13 26.43 -17.81
N LYS A 91 -0.03 27.73 -18.12
CA LYS A 91 -0.54 28.81 -17.27
C LYS A 91 -2.06 28.78 -17.17
N MET A 92 -2.75 28.62 -18.29
CA MET A 92 -4.21 28.57 -18.32
C MET A 92 -4.76 27.29 -17.73
N ALA A 93 -4.11 26.14 -17.98
CA ALA A 93 -4.48 24.88 -17.36
C ALA A 93 -4.34 24.97 -15.83
N GLY A 94 -3.28 25.59 -15.33
CA GLY A 94 -3.10 25.84 -13.91
C GLY A 94 -4.18 26.76 -13.31
N LYS A 95 -4.60 27.79 -14.04
CA LYS A 95 -5.60 28.78 -13.59
C LYS A 95 -7.03 28.22 -13.59
N VAL A 96 -7.43 27.54 -14.67
CA VAL A 96 -8.82 27.10 -14.89
C VAL A 96 -9.07 25.70 -14.36
N LEU A 97 -8.18 24.75 -14.67
CA LEU A 97 -8.33 23.35 -14.24
C LEU A 97 -7.80 23.17 -12.82
N GLY A 98 -6.75 23.89 -12.45
CA GLY A 98 -6.02 23.64 -11.21
C GLY A 98 -5.31 22.28 -11.27
N TYR A 99 -4.88 21.80 -10.11
CA TYR A 99 -4.11 20.57 -10.00
C TYR A 99 -4.94 19.46 -9.38
N SER A 100 -4.83 18.26 -9.93
CA SER A 100 -5.43 17.05 -9.37
C SER A 100 -4.80 16.75 -8.00
N GLU A 101 -5.65 16.49 -7.02
CA GLU A 101 -5.21 16.05 -5.70
C GLU A 101 -4.54 14.69 -5.79
N ARG A 102 -3.45 14.54 -5.03
CA ARG A 102 -2.79 13.25 -4.91
C ARG A 102 -3.70 12.39 -4.02
N LYS A 103 -4.38 11.40 -4.61
CA LYS A 103 -5.10 10.39 -3.83
C LYS A 103 -4.10 9.82 -2.82
N VAL A 104 -4.34 10.08 -1.54
CA VAL A 104 -3.52 9.54 -0.46
C VAL A 104 -3.65 8.04 -0.55
N ASN A 105 -2.52 7.34 -0.63
CA ASN A 105 -2.48 5.89 -0.68
C ASN A 105 -2.73 5.34 0.73
N ASN A 106 -3.83 5.75 1.35
CA ASN A 106 -4.30 5.07 2.54
C ASN A 106 -4.73 3.68 2.07
N SER A 107 -4.37 2.67 2.84
CA SER A 107 -4.72 1.30 2.54
C SER A 107 -6.25 1.22 2.46
N ARG A 108 -6.80 1.15 1.23
CA ARG A 108 -8.24 1.35 0.99
C ARG A 108 -9.11 0.30 1.67
N TRP A 109 -8.53 -0.84 2.04
CA TRP A 109 -9.19 -1.89 2.79
C TRP A 109 -9.14 -1.71 4.31
N PHE A 110 -8.23 -0.89 4.84
CA PHE A 110 -8.02 -0.75 6.29
C PHE A 110 -9.04 0.22 6.87
N ASP A 111 -10.06 -0.33 7.52
CA ASP A 111 -11.18 0.40 8.10
C ASP A 111 -11.00 0.66 9.61
N GLU A 112 -11.96 1.39 10.19
CA GLU A 112 -11.97 1.68 11.62
C GLU A 112 -12.17 0.41 12.46
N HIS A 113 -12.87 -0.59 11.93
CA HIS A 113 -13.09 -1.88 12.60
C HIS A 113 -11.78 -2.67 12.74
N CYS A 114 -10.96 -2.72 11.68
CA CYS A 114 -9.61 -3.28 11.71
C CYS A 114 -8.75 -2.58 12.77
N LYS A 115 -8.80 -1.25 12.81
CA LYS A 115 -8.06 -0.46 13.80
C LYS A 115 -8.49 -0.81 15.23
N LYS A 116 -9.80 -0.82 15.51
CA LYS A 116 -10.35 -1.17 16.83
C LYS A 116 -9.98 -2.60 17.24
N ALA A 117 -10.06 -3.56 16.32
CA ALA A 117 -9.72 -4.95 16.60
C ALA A 117 -8.22 -5.12 16.92
N LEU A 118 -7.34 -4.41 16.21
CA LEU A 118 -5.90 -4.39 16.48
C LEU A 118 -5.57 -3.68 17.80
N ASP A 119 -6.24 -2.57 18.11
CA ASP A 119 -6.08 -1.87 19.39
C ASP A 119 -6.55 -2.75 20.57
N HIS A 120 -7.67 -3.48 20.41
CA HIS A 120 -8.14 -4.45 21.40
C HIS A 120 -7.14 -5.59 21.60
N ARG A 121 -6.59 -6.16 20.51
CA ARG A 121 -5.53 -7.17 20.57
C ARG A 121 -4.29 -6.65 21.31
N LYS A 122 -3.84 -5.44 20.99
CA LYS A 122 -2.71 -4.78 21.64
C LYS A 122 -2.94 -4.61 23.14
N ASN A 123 -4.13 -4.13 23.54
CA ASN A 123 -4.46 -3.94 24.94
C ASN A 123 -4.54 -5.28 25.71
N ALA A 124 -5.08 -6.33 25.10
CA ALA A 124 -5.08 -7.67 25.69
C ALA A 124 -3.66 -8.25 25.84
N LYS A 125 -2.75 -7.95 24.89
CA LYS A 125 -1.33 -8.31 24.98
C LYS A 125 -0.65 -7.62 26.16
N LEU A 126 -0.88 -6.32 26.33
CA LEU A 126 -0.33 -5.54 27.46
C LEU A 126 -0.81 -6.11 28.81
N LYS A 127 -2.10 -6.40 28.96
CA LYS A 127 -2.64 -7.05 30.16
C LYS A 127 -2.03 -8.41 30.46
N THR A 128 -1.69 -9.18 29.42
CA THR A 128 -1.00 -10.47 29.59
C THR A 128 0.46 -10.29 30.00
N MET A 129 1.10 -9.18 29.63
CA MET A 129 2.46 -8.83 30.05
C MET A 129 2.52 -8.30 31.48
N GLU A 130 1.49 -7.56 31.91
CA GLU A 130 1.31 -7.12 33.30
C GLU A 130 1.05 -8.33 34.19
N ASP A 131 0.00 -9.11 33.86
CA ASP A 131 -0.44 -10.28 34.63
C ASP A 131 -0.65 -11.49 33.73
N GLY A 132 0.28 -12.45 33.80
CA GLY A 132 0.33 -13.66 32.97
C GLY A 132 -0.71 -14.74 33.29
N ASN A 133 -1.86 -14.37 33.87
CA ASN A 133 -2.94 -15.28 34.23
C ASN A 133 -3.52 -16.01 32.99
N GLY A 134 -3.99 -17.25 33.18
CA GLY A 134 -4.62 -18.07 32.15
C GLY A 134 -5.82 -17.38 31.49
N GLU A 135 -6.59 -16.60 32.25
CA GLU A 135 -7.72 -15.82 31.70
C GLU A 135 -7.26 -14.71 30.74
N ASN A 136 -6.21 -13.96 31.10
CA ASN A 136 -5.65 -12.91 30.24
C ASN A 136 -5.06 -13.50 28.96
N LYS A 137 -4.36 -14.64 29.07
CA LYS A 137 -3.89 -15.41 27.90
C LYS A 137 -5.04 -15.83 26.99
N ARG A 138 -6.17 -16.30 27.55
CA ARG A 138 -7.36 -16.67 26.78
C ARG A 138 -7.98 -15.47 26.07
N LYS A 139 -8.13 -14.34 26.78
CA LYS A 139 -8.62 -13.06 26.21
C LYS A 139 -7.73 -12.57 25.07
N TYR A 140 -6.41 -12.64 25.24
CA TYR A 140 -5.46 -12.29 24.18
C TYR A 140 -5.59 -13.22 22.96
N GLN A 141 -5.67 -14.54 23.16
CA GLN A 141 -5.85 -15.49 22.06
C GLN A 141 -7.15 -15.23 21.30
N GLN A 142 -8.25 -14.94 21.99
CA GLN A 142 -9.52 -14.58 21.38
C GLN A 142 -9.40 -13.28 20.58
N ALA A 143 -8.85 -12.22 21.19
CA ALA A 143 -8.63 -10.93 20.52
C ALA A 143 -7.74 -11.07 19.28
N ARG A 144 -6.71 -11.93 19.34
CA ARG A 144 -5.81 -12.23 18.21
C ARG A 144 -6.55 -12.90 17.05
N ARG A 145 -7.38 -13.93 17.33
CA ARG A 145 -8.18 -14.61 16.31
C ARG A 145 -9.19 -13.65 15.67
N MET A 146 -9.89 -12.86 16.48
CA MET A 146 -10.88 -11.89 16.02
C MET A 146 -10.24 -10.81 15.15
N ALA A 147 -9.12 -10.21 15.57
CA ALA A 147 -8.42 -9.21 14.78
C ALA A 147 -7.96 -9.76 13.43
N LYS A 148 -7.45 -10.99 13.40
CA LYS A 148 -7.08 -11.67 12.14
C LYS A 148 -8.29 -11.85 11.23
N LYS A 149 -9.42 -12.30 11.76
CA LYS A 149 -10.65 -12.54 10.99
C LYS A 149 -11.23 -11.24 10.42
N ILE A 150 -11.35 -10.20 11.24
CA ILE A 150 -11.84 -8.88 10.83
C ILE A 150 -10.94 -8.30 9.72
N CYS A 151 -9.62 -8.31 9.91
CA CYS A 151 -8.70 -7.79 8.89
C CYS A 151 -8.72 -8.62 7.60
N LYS A 152 -8.83 -9.95 7.70
CA LYS A 152 -8.96 -10.83 6.53
C LYS A 152 -10.23 -10.49 5.74
N ARG A 153 -11.37 -10.38 6.42
CA ARG A 153 -12.66 -10.07 5.80
C ARG A 153 -12.64 -8.69 5.14
N ALA A 154 -12.20 -7.66 5.85
CA ALA A 154 -12.09 -6.31 5.29
C ALA A 154 -11.23 -6.27 4.03
N LYS A 155 -10.12 -7.03 4.01
CA LYS A 155 -9.27 -7.15 2.82
C LYS A 155 -9.97 -7.88 1.67
N ILE A 156 -10.67 -8.97 1.93
CA ILE A 156 -11.42 -9.74 0.91
C ILE A 156 -12.53 -8.87 0.32
N THR A 157 -13.41 -8.32 1.17
CA THR A 157 -14.51 -7.45 0.74
C THR A 157 -14.02 -6.26 -0.07
N HIS A 158 -12.87 -5.69 0.30
CA HIS A 158 -12.27 -4.62 -0.49
C HIS A 158 -11.85 -5.09 -1.89
N LEU A 159 -11.17 -6.24 -2.00
CA LEU A 159 -10.76 -6.81 -3.28
C LEU A 159 -11.97 -7.17 -4.15
N GLU A 160 -13.02 -7.76 -3.58
CA GLU A 160 -14.27 -8.06 -4.28
C GLU A 160 -14.92 -6.80 -4.84
N ASN A 161 -14.95 -5.72 -4.07
CA ASN A 161 -15.49 -4.44 -4.54
C ASN A 161 -14.62 -3.83 -5.65
N GLU A 162 -13.28 -3.90 -5.55
CA GLU A 162 -12.39 -3.47 -6.64
C GLU A 162 -12.60 -4.29 -7.92
N LEU A 163 -12.86 -5.60 -7.80
CA LEU A 163 -13.17 -6.47 -8.95
C LEU A 163 -14.52 -6.14 -9.57
N LYS A 164 -15.56 -5.90 -8.75
CA LYS A 164 -16.88 -5.47 -9.25
C LYS A 164 -16.80 -4.14 -10.01
N GLU A 165 -16.08 -3.14 -9.47
CA GLU A 165 -15.85 -1.87 -10.17
C GLU A 165 -15.11 -2.07 -11.51
N LEU A 166 -14.11 -2.96 -11.55
CA LEU A 166 -13.40 -3.32 -12.78
C LEU A 166 -14.33 -3.95 -13.83
N GLU A 167 -15.20 -4.86 -13.42
CA GLU A 167 -16.19 -5.47 -14.30
C GLU A 167 -17.19 -4.45 -14.85
N GLU A 168 -17.65 -3.52 -14.01
CA GLU A 168 -18.55 -2.45 -14.43
C GLU A 168 -17.89 -1.52 -15.45
N TRP A 169 -16.62 -1.13 -15.24
CA TRP A 169 -15.86 -0.35 -16.23
C TRP A 169 -15.63 -1.10 -17.54
N TRP A 170 -15.44 -2.42 -17.46
CA TRP A 170 -15.34 -3.26 -18.64
C TRP A 170 -16.66 -3.27 -19.43
N LYS A 171 -17.79 -3.53 -18.75
CA LYS A 171 -19.14 -3.55 -19.34
C LYS A 171 -19.54 -2.20 -19.93
N SER A 172 -19.23 -1.10 -19.23
CA SER A 172 -19.52 0.27 -19.68
C SER A 172 -18.53 0.81 -20.72
N LYS A 173 -17.54 0.01 -21.15
CA LYS A 173 -16.45 0.39 -22.07
C LYS A 173 -15.62 1.59 -21.59
N GLU A 174 -15.56 1.84 -20.28
CA GLU A 174 -14.70 2.85 -19.66
C GLU A 174 -13.24 2.37 -19.55
N LEU A 175 -12.61 2.08 -20.69
CA LEU A 175 -11.26 1.49 -20.79
C LEU A 175 -10.20 2.27 -20.01
N ARG A 176 -10.32 3.60 -19.95
CA ARG A 176 -9.36 4.46 -19.24
C ARG A 176 -9.30 4.16 -17.75
N ASN A 177 -10.46 4.03 -17.10
CA ASN A 177 -10.54 3.77 -15.66
C ASN A 177 -10.08 2.33 -15.37
N PHE A 178 -10.53 1.37 -16.18
CA PHE A 178 -10.11 -0.02 -16.14
C PHE A 178 -8.58 -0.20 -16.15
N TYR A 179 -7.89 0.29 -17.20
CA TYR A 179 -6.43 0.13 -17.31
C TYR A 179 -5.68 0.95 -16.26
N GLN A 180 -6.22 2.08 -15.81
CA GLN A 180 -5.60 2.87 -14.75
C GLN A 180 -5.60 2.12 -13.41
N GLU A 181 -6.69 1.40 -13.10
CA GLU A 181 -6.80 0.61 -11.87
C GLU A 181 -5.93 -0.66 -11.92
N ILE A 182 -5.93 -1.40 -13.04
CA ILE A 182 -5.03 -2.55 -13.26
C ILE A 182 -3.56 -2.13 -13.08
N LYS A 183 -3.19 -0.99 -13.67
CA LYS A 183 -1.82 -0.46 -13.54
C LYS A 183 -1.49 -0.09 -12.10
N ARG A 184 -2.48 0.33 -11.29
CA ARG A 184 -2.27 0.56 -9.85
C ARG A 184 -2.06 -0.75 -9.10
N GLY A 185 -2.86 -1.78 -9.41
CA GLY A 185 -2.77 -3.10 -8.80
C GLY A 185 -1.45 -3.83 -9.07
N LYS A 186 -0.91 -3.73 -10.31
CA LYS A 186 0.38 -4.34 -10.70
C LYS A 186 1.61 -3.79 -9.95
N GLY A 187 1.43 -2.75 -9.13
CA GLY A 187 2.52 -2.11 -8.40
C GLY A 187 3.51 -1.41 -9.34
N GLN A 188 4.49 -0.73 -8.75
CA GLN A 188 5.58 -0.14 -9.51
C GLN A 188 6.72 -1.15 -9.62
N HIS A 189 7.09 -1.54 -10.84
CA HIS A 189 8.33 -2.26 -11.06
C HIS A 189 9.50 -1.39 -10.60
N ARG A 190 10.15 -1.80 -9.51
CA ARG A 190 11.33 -1.11 -8.97
C ARG A 190 12.55 -1.70 -9.64
N LYS A 191 13.17 -0.94 -10.53
CA LYS A 191 14.49 -1.31 -11.06
C LYS A 191 15.48 -1.33 -9.89
N PRO A 192 16.26 -2.41 -9.70
CA PRO A 192 17.31 -2.43 -8.70
C PRO A 192 18.31 -1.29 -8.97
N ALA A 193 18.69 -0.60 -7.90
CA ALA A 193 19.68 0.46 -7.98
C ALA A 193 21.07 -0.17 -7.88
N TYR A 194 21.76 -0.32 -9.01
CA TYR A 194 23.15 -0.76 -9.04
C TYR A 194 24.08 0.41 -8.69
N TYR A 195 25.03 0.19 -7.78
CA TYR A 195 26.07 1.14 -7.43
C TYR A 195 27.43 0.50 -7.68
N LEU A 196 28.37 1.25 -8.26
CA LEU A 196 29.75 0.81 -8.41
C LEU A 196 30.58 1.37 -7.25
N LYS A 197 31.69 0.71 -6.94
CA LYS A 197 32.70 1.27 -6.03
C LYS A 197 33.85 1.83 -6.85
N ASP A 198 34.22 3.05 -6.50
CA ASP A 198 35.48 3.62 -6.91
C ASP A 198 36.67 2.87 -6.25
N LYS A 199 37.89 3.06 -6.74
CA LYS A 199 39.14 2.54 -6.16
C LYS A 199 39.29 2.96 -4.69
N GLY A 200 38.84 4.17 -4.34
CA GLY A 200 38.79 4.67 -2.95
C GLY A 200 37.67 4.08 -2.09
N GLY A 201 36.86 3.14 -2.61
CA GLY A 201 35.75 2.52 -1.90
C GLY A 201 34.47 3.37 -1.79
N HIS A 202 34.43 4.53 -2.44
CA HIS A 202 33.24 5.39 -2.51
C HIS A 202 32.20 4.84 -3.49
N LEU A 203 30.91 4.97 -3.16
CA LEU A 203 29.83 4.51 -4.03
C LEU A 203 29.56 5.52 -5.15
N ILE A 204 29.49 5.03 -6.39
CA ILE A 204 29.18 5.76 -7.61
C ILE A 204 27.79 5.34 -8.08
N GLY A 205 26.87 6.29 -8.17
CA GLY A 205 25.46 6.05 -8.53
C GLY A 205 25.03 6.70 -9.84
N ASP A 206 25.79 7.67 -10.32
CA ASP A 206 25.53 8.47 -11.51
C ASP A 206 25.96 7.75 -12.79
N LYS A 207 25.36 8.14 -13.92
CA LYS A 207 25.62 7.49 -15.20
C LYS A 207 27.05 7.76 -15.67
N GLU A 208 27.49 9.00 -15.58
CA GLU A 208 28.81 9.45 -16.04
C GLU A 208 29.93 8.81 -15.21
N GLY A 209 29.85 8.89 -13.89
CA GLY A 209 30.81 8.26 -12.99
C GLY A 209 30.89 6.74 -13.16
N LYS A 210 29.77 6.06 -13.46
CA LYS A 210 29.80 4.63 -13.79
C LYS A 210 30.56 4.36 -15.08
N LEU A 211 30.30 5.14 -16.13
CA LEU A 211 30.99 5.00 -17.42
C LEU A 211 32.49 5.27 -17.27
N ASN A 212 32.87 6.30 -16.52
CA ASN A 212 34.27 6.61 -16.24
C ASN A 212 34.94 5.49 -15.46
N ARG A 213 34.28 4.95 -14.42
CA ARG A 213 34.83 3.81 -13.66
C ARG A 213 35.00 2.56 -14.52
N PHE A 214 34.07 2.31 -15.45
CA PHE A 214 34.21 1.23 -16.43
C PHE A 214 35.37 1.49 -17.38
N ALA A 215 35.51 2.71 -17.93
CA ALA A 215 36.63 3.09 -18.78
C ALA A 215 37.98 2.87 -18.06
N GLU A 216 38.12 3.37 -16.83
CA GLU A 216 39.31 3.14 -16.01
C GLU A 216 39.58 1.65 -15.77
N TYR A 217 38.54 0.86 -15.49
CA TYR A 217 38.70 -0.59 -15.27
C TYR A 217 39.20 -1.30 -16.54
N PHE A 218 38.60 -0.99 -17.69
CA PHE A 218 38.99 -1.59 -18.97
C PHE A 218 40.36 -1.10 -19.43
N GLU A 219 40.70 0.17 -19.24
CA GLU A 219 42.06 0.67 -19.49
C GLU A 219 43.08 -0.06 -18.62
N GLU A 220 42.82 -0.23 -17.32
CA GLU A 220 43.70 -1.01 -16.43
C GLU A 220 43.78 -2.49 -16.78
N LEU A 221 42.69 -3.08 -17.26
CA LEU A 221 42.66 -4.49 -17.67
C LEU A 221 43.44 -4.68 -18.98
N LEU A 222 43.12 -3.89 -20.00
CA LEU A 222 43.72 -3.96 -21.33
C LEU A 222 45.19 -3.49 -21.34
N SER A 223 45.58 -2.60 -20.44
CA SER A 223 47.00 -2.19 -20.28
C SER A 223 47.86 -3.23 -19.57
N LYS A 224 47.27 -4.24 -18.92
CA LYS A 224 48.00 -5.34 -18.27
C LYS A 224 48.21 -6.55 -19.19
N ASP A 225 47.58 -6.57 -20.36
CA ASP A 225 47.58 -7.70 -21.31
C ASP A 225 48.66 -7.61 -22.42
N GLU A 226 49.82 -7.01 -22.15
CA GLU A 226 51.03 -7.32 -22.93
C GLU A 226 51.96 -8.33 -22.23
N SER A 227 51.77 -8.64 -20.93
CA SER A 227 52.71 -9.51 -20.19
C SER A 227 52.12 -10.76 -19.53
N GLU A 228 50.79 -10.92 -19.42
CA GLU A 228 50.20 -12.06 -18.66
C GLU A 228 49.12 -12.85 -19.43
N MET A 229 49.15 -12.84 -20.76
CA MET A 229 48.33 -13.74 -21.58
C MET A 229 48.90 -15.18 -21.62
N ARG A 230 49.01 -15.82 -20.45
CA ARG A 230 49.01 -17.29 -20.32
C ARG A 230 48.50 -17.66 -18.94
N GLU A 231 47.46 -18.49 -18.94
CA GLU A 231 46.82 -19.13 -17.78
C GLU A 231 45.76 -18.33 -17.01
N SER A 232 44.53 -18.35 -17.54
CA SER A 232 43.46 -18.97 -16.77
C SER A 232 42.36 -19.49 -17.70
N GLN A 233 42.29 -20.81 -17.74
CA GLN A 233 41.28 -21.65 -18.36
C GLN A 233 39.88 -21.27 -17.85
N TYR A 234 38.97 -20.96 -18.76
CA TYR A 234 37.55 -20.73 -18.47
C TYR A 234 36.91 -22.03 -17.97
N ASP A 235 36.43 -22.06 -16.73
CA ASP A 235 35.45 -23.04 -16.25
C ASP A 235 34.06 -22.50 -16.59
N SER A 236 33.56 -22.89 -17.77
CA SER A 236 32.19 -22.66 -18.17
C SER A 236 31.28 -23.63 -17.41
N LYS A 237 30.70 -23.17 -16.30
CA LYS A 237 29.50 -23.78 -15.73
C LYS A 237 28.28 -23.22 -16.45
N GLU A 238 27.67 -24.06 -17.27
CA GLU A 238 26.31 -23.89 -17.76
C GLU A 238 25.34 -23.88 -16.56
N GLU A 239 24.61 -22.78 -16.37
CA GLU A 239 23.39 -22.80 -15.56
C GLU A 239 22.26 -23.29 -16.46
N GLN A 240 21.81 -24.53 -16.23
CA GLN A 240 20.61 -25.09 -16.85
C GLN A 240 19.37 -24.36 -16.32
N GLU A 241 18.55 -23.87 -17.25
CA GLU A 241 17.18 -23.43 -17.00
C GLU A 241 16.31 -24.66 -16.73
N ASP A 242 15.92 -24.89 -15.47
CA ASP A 242 14.87 -25.84 -15.14
C ASP A 242 13.52 -25.12 -15.02
N THR A 243 12.71 -25.37 -16.03
CA THR A 243 11.30 -25.00 -16.19
C THR A 243 10.37 -25.83 -15.30
N ASP A 244 9.50 -25.17 -14.55
CA ASP A 244 8.04 -25.25 -14.72
C ASP A 244 7.33 -26.63 -14.71
N PHE A 245 7.76 -27.60 -13.88
CA PHE A 245 7.01 -28.87 -13.72
C PHE A 245 6.28 -29.03 -12.38
N GLU A 246 6.67 -28.29 -11.33
CA GLU A 246 6.14 -28.50 -9.97
C GLU A 246 4.89 -27.64 -9.64
N GLU A 247 4.56 -26.68 -10.52
CA GLU A 247 3.38 -25.80 -10.39
C GLU A 247 2.06 -26.45 -10.87
N LEU A 248 2.14 -27.56 -11.62
CA LEU A 248 0.94 -28.24 -12.15
C LEU A 248 0.32 -29.24 -11.16
N LEU A 249 1.10 -29.83 -10.24
CA LEU A 249 0.59 -30.77 -9.24
C LEU A 249 -0.02 -30.09 -8.00
N SER A 250 0.19 -28.78 -7.84
CA SER A 250 -0.29 -28.00 -6.69
C SER A 250 -1.68 -27.38 -6.91
N LYS A 251 -2.20 -27.39 -8.14
CA LYS A 251 -3.57 -26.90 -8.46
C LYS A 251 -4.67 -27.87 -8.02
N ASP A 252 -4.49 -29.18 -8.22
CA ASP A 252 -5.53 -30.18 -7.91
C ASP A 252 -5.80 -30.34 -6.40
N GLU A 253 -4.80 -30.12 -5.53
CA GLU A 253 -5.01 -30.13 -4.07
C GLU A 253 -5.71 -28.85 -3.56
N SER A 254 -5.58 -27.73 -4.29
CA SER A 254 -6.16 -26.45 -3.88
C SER A 254 -7.67 -26.38 -4.11
N GLU A 255 -8.15 -27.00 -5.19
CA GLU A 255 -9.57 -27.05 -5.54
C GLU A 255 -10.37 -27.95 -4.59
N MET A 256 -9.79 -29.08 -4.13
CA MET A 256 -10.43 -29.91 -3.10
C MET A 256 -10.54 -29.20 -1.73
N ARG A 257 -9.62 -28.28 -1.41
CA ARG A 257 -9.61 -27.53 -0.15
C ARG A 257 -10.60 -26.36 -0.11
N GLU A 258 -10.95 -25.79 -1.26
CA GLU A 258 -11.90 -24.68 -1.39
C GLU A 258 -13.33 -25.11 -1.04
N SER A 259 -13.74 -26.32 -1.47
CA SER A 259 -15.09 -26.87 -1.18
C SER A 259 -15.39 -27.11 0.31
N GLN A 260 -14.37 -27.39 1.13
CA GLN A 260 -14.51 -27.53 2.59
C GLN A 260 -14.48 -26.19 3.34
N TYR A 261 -14.06 -25.11 2.68
CA TYR A 261 -13.93 -23.77 3.26
C TYR A 261 -15.28 -23.04 3.27
N ASP A 262 -16.05 -23.13 2.18
CA ASP A 262 -17.37 -22.48 2.03
C ASP A 262 -18.38 -22.93 3.09
N SER A 263 -18.45 -24.23 3.42
CA SER A 263 -19.40 -24.74 4.42
C SER A 263 -19.05 -24.37 5.86
N LYS A 264 -17.80 -23.97 6.15
CA LYS A 264 -17.38 -23.45 7.46
C LYS A 264 -17.57 -21.94 7.57
N GLU A 265 -17.53 -21.21 6.45
CA GLU A 265 -17.62 -19.75 6.41
C GLU A 265 -19.03 -19.25 6.78
N GLU A 266 -20.09 -19.94 6.36
CA GLU A 266 -21.48 -19.60 6.72
C GLU A 266 -21.80 -19.73 8.22
N GLN A 267 -21.27 -20.77 8.90
CA GLN A 267 -21.43 -20.92 10.35
C GLN A 267 -20.63 -19.87 11.11
N GLU A 268 -19.46 -19.52 10.58
CA GLU A 268 -18.52 -18.57 11.16
C GLU A 268 -18.92 -17.09 11.00
N ASP A 269 -19.81 -16.76 10.07
CA ASP A 269 -20.35 -15.42 9.87
C ASP A 269 -21.30 -14.99 10.99
N THR A 270 -22.11 -15.93 11.49
CA THR A 270 -23.03 -15.70 12.61
C THR A 270 -22.32 -15.43 13.93
N GLU A 271 -21.15 -16.05 14.16
CA GLU A 271 -20.33 -15.81 15.36
C GLU A 271 -19.64 -14.45 15.36
N VAL A 272 -19.26 -13.93 14.18
CA VAL A 272 -18.63 -12.60 14.10
C VAL A 272 -19.66 -11.51 14.35
N GLU A 273 -20.87 -11.65 13.81
CA GLU A 273 -21.94 -10.67 13.98
C GLU A 273 -22.39 -10.56 15.44
N THR A 274 -22.58 -11.70 16.12
CA THR A 274 -22.89 -11.76 17.56
C THR A 274 -21.77 -11.14 18.42
N THR A 275 -20.51 -11.43 18.11
CA THR A 275 -19.37 -10.86 18.87
C THR A 275 -19.16 -9.37 18.60
N LEU A 276 -19.49 -8.87 17.40
CA LEU A 276 -19.48 -7.44 17.09
C LEU A 276 -20.53 -6.69 17.92
N MET A 277 -21.69 -7.31 18.16
CA MET A 277 -22.71 -6.79 19.08
C MET A 277 -22.21 -6.75 20.53
N ASP A 278 -21.49 -7.78 20.99
CA ASP A 278 -20.95 -7.83 22.36
C ASP A 278 -19.80 -6.83 22.60
N MET A 279 -18.89 -6.65 21.63
CA MET A 279 -17.84 -5.63 21.72
C MET A 279 -18.44 -4.22 21.81
N ASN A 280 -19.52 -3.94 21.07
CA ASN A 280 -20.26 -2.68 21.16
C ASN A 280 -21.03 -2.55 22.50
N ARG A 281 -21.42 -3.66 23.13
CA ARG A 281 -22.13 -3.69 24.41
C ARG A 281 -21.21 -3.35 25.59
N ASP A 282 -20.00 -3.88 25.58
CA ASP A 282 -18.98 -3.58 26.58
C ASP A 282 -18.47 -2.14 26.45
N ASP A 283 -18.43 -1.60 25.23
CA ASP A 283 -18.10 -0.19 24.97
C ASP A 283 -19.21 0.78 25.44
N LYS A 284 -20.48 0.34 25.44
CA LYS A 284 -21.60 1.10 26.01
C LYS A 284 -21.65 1.03 27.55
N LYS A 285 -21.27 -0.11 28.13
CA LYS A 285 -21.11 -0.28 29.59
C LYS A 285 -19.96 0.56 30.13
N SER A 286 -18.82 0.60 29.44
CA SER A 286 -17.67 1.43 29.84
C SER A 286 -17.95 2.93 29.75
N LYS A 287 -18.89 3.34 28.89
CA LYS A 287 -19.34 4.73 28.71
C LYS A 287 -20.57 5.12 29.56
N GLY A 288 -21.13 4.21 30.36
CA GLY A 288 -22.25 4.52 31.27
C GLY A 288 -23.59 4.79 30.58
N ILE A 289 -23.83 4.22 29.39
CA ILE A 289 -25.05 4.48 28.61
C ILE A 289 -25.92 3.22 28.58
N TRP A 290 -26.85 3.08 29.54
CA TRP A 290 -28.01 2.17 29.43
C TRP A 290 -29.28 2.86 29.98
N PRO A 291 -30.47 2.64 29.37
CA PRO A 291 -31.74 3.08 29.93
C PRO A 291 -32.20 2.11 31.05
N ASP A 292 -32.73 2.67 32.14
CA ASP A 292 -33.30 1.96 33.29
C ASP A 292 -34.43 1.02 32.86
N ASN A 293 -34.18 -0.29 32.89
CA ASN A 293 -35.20 -1.31 32.64
C ASN A 293 -35.56 -2.04 33.94
N GLN A 294 -36.19 -1.31 34.86
CA GLN A 294 -36.80 -1.85 36.09
C GLN A 294 -38.33 -1.59 36.15
N ARG A 295 -38.97 -1.10 35.08
CA ARG A 295 -40.41 -0.74 35.09
C ARG A 295 -41.34 -1.62 34.25
N ALA A 296 -40.85 -2.69 33.61
CA ALA A 296 -41.63 -3.50 32.67
C ALA A 296 -41.89 -4.95 33.15
N LYS A 297 -42.14 -5.16 34.45
CA LYS A 297 -42.52 -6.50 34.98
C LYS A 297 -43.82 -6.56 35.80
N ASN A 298 -44.60 -5.47 35.87
CA ASN A 298 -45.83 -5.42 36.67
C ASN A 298 -47.13 -5.20 35.86
N GLU A 299 -47.22 -5.69 34.61
CA GLU A 299 -48.46 -5.51 33.80
C GLU A 299 -48.95 -6.78 33.10
N ILE A 300 -48.45 -7.96 33.44
CA ILE A 300 -49.00 -9.21 32.92
C ILE A 300 -49.28 -10.10 34.12
N HIS A 301 -50.38 -9.90 34.84
CA HIS A 301 -51.11 -10.87 35.68
C HIS A 301 -52.39 -10.19 36.17
N GLY A 302 -53.49 -10.34 35.42
CA GLY A 302 -54.81 -9.87 35.87
C GLY A 302 -55.82 -9.70 34.75
N ASN A 303 -56.31 -10.80 34.16
CA ASN A 303 -57.72 -10.90 33.75
C ASN A 303 -58.06 -12.34 33.30
N GLU A 304 -58.48 -13.19 34.23
CA GLU A 304 -59.38 -14.30 33.94
C GLU A 304 -60.57 -14.19 34.90
N GLY A 305 -61.61 -13.50 34.43
CA GLY A 305 -62.89 -13.35 35.10
C GLY A 305 -63.99 -13.92 34.20
N TYR A 306 -64.52 -15.07 34.63
CA TYR A 306 -65.88 -15.59 34.45
C TYR A 306 -66.82 -14.89 33.46
N GLU A 307 -67.36 -15.65 32.51
CA GLU A 307 -68.74 -15.44 32.06
C GLU A 307 -69.46 -16.77 31.84
N GLN A 308 -70.52 -16.96 32.62
CA GLN A 308 -71.52 -18.02 32.49
C GLN A 308 -72.55 -17.59 31.45
N ARG A 309 -72.84 -18.47 30.47
CA ARG A 309 -74.19 -18.90 30.07
C ARG A 309 -74.12 -19.93 28.96
#